data_AF-A0A248YT77-F1
#
_entry.id   AF-A0A248YT77-F1
#
_cell.length_a   1.000
_cell.length_b   1.000
_cell.length_c   1.000
_cell.angle_alpha   90.00
_cell.angle_beta   90.00
_cell.angle_gamma   90.00
#
_symmetry.space_group_name_H-M   'P 1'
#
loop_
_entity.id
_entity.type
_entity.pdbx_description
1 polymer ?
#
loop_
_entity_poly.entity_id
_entity_poly.type
_entity_poly.pdbx_seq_one_letter_code
_entity_poly.pdbx_strand_id
1 'polypeptide(L)'
;MTFTVHPEALRTYAAQLDEARQAAEEAKRYITHHGSFSLHDSGLFGKAAPGHRHVMAALDLLLDRLARLTDTSSLALLQVAAGYERTDDQAAARIDASYPAVPRPAPNRD
;
A
#
# COMPACT_ATOMS: atom_id res chain seq x y z
N MET A 1 -0.58 29.77 2.76
CA MET A 1 -0.80 28.35 2.43
C MET A 1 -1.00 27.61 3.73
N THR A 2 -2.15 26.96 3.90
CA THR A 2 -2.43 26.14 5.09
C THR A 2 -2.21 24.68 4.72
N PHE A 3 -1.51 23.94 5.56
CA PHE A 3 -1.32 22.51 5.39
C PHE A 3 -2.61 21.78 5.76
N THR A 4 -3.15 20.96 4.85
CA THR A 4 -4.37 20.17 5.04
C THR A 4 -4.11 18.74 4.64
N VAL A 5 -4.60 17.79 5.44
CA VAL A 5 -4.52 16.36 5.17
C VAL A 5 -5.92 15.79 5.03
N HIS A 6 -6.12 14.97 4.01
CA HIS A 6 -7.36 14.26 3.75
C HIS A 6 -7.14 12.76 4.00
N PRO A 7 -7.58 12.21 5.15
CA PRO A 7 -7.38 10.80 5.48
C PRO A 7 -7.92 9.85 4.41
N GLU A 8 -9.04 10.18 3.74
CA GLU A 8 -9.58 9.36 2.66
C GLU A 8 -8.63 9.26 1.45
N ALA A 9 -7.92 10.33 1.13
CA ALA A 9 -6.96 10.35 0.04
C ALA A 9 -5.73 9.49 0.37
N LEU A 10 -5.27 9.52 1.63
CA LEU A 10 -4.18 8.66 2.09
C LEU A 10 -4.56 7.17 2.03
N ARG A 11 -5.79 6.83 2.45
CA ARG A 11 -6.31 5.45 2.35
C ARG A 11 -6.45 4.98 0.91
N THR A 12 -6.92 5.85 0.02
CA THR A 12 -7.02 5.55 -1.42
C THR A 12 -5.64 5.27 -2.02
N TYR A 13 -4.64 6.10 -1.71
CA TYR A 13 -3.30 5.88 -2.20
C TYR A 13 -2.64 4.63 -1.59
N ALA A 14 -2.91 4.34 -0.31
CA ALA A 14 -2.47 3.11 0.33
C ALA A 14 -3.02 1.86 -0.37
N ALA A 15 -4.28 1.90 -0.83
CA ALA A 15 -4.87 0.80 -1.61
C ALA A 15 -4.16 0.61 -2.96
N GLN A 16 -3.82 1.69 -3.66
CA GLN A 16 -3.05 1.61 -4.91
C GLN A 16 -1.64 1.02 -4.69
N LEU A 17 -1.01 1.31 -3.55
CA LEU A 17 0.26 0.68 -3.20
C LEU A 17 0.12 -0.81 -2.91
N ASP A 18 -0.99 -1.24 -2.30
CA ASP A 18 -1.25 -2.67 -2.11
C ASP A 18 -1.49 -3.38 -3.45
N GLU A 19 -2.22 -2.76 -4.38
CA GLU A 19 -2.35 -3.28 -5.76
C GLU A 19 -0.98 -3.42 -6.44
N ALA A 20 -0.10 -2.43 -6.28
CA ALA A 20 1.26 -2.48 -6.81
C ALA A 20 2.12 -3.57 -6.14
N ARG A 21 1.93 -3.83 -4.83
CA ARG A 21 2.56 -4.95 -4.11
C ARG A 21 2.13 -6.27 -4.73
N GLN A 22 0.83 -6.48 -4.90
CA GLN A 22 0.27 -7.70 -5.49
C GLN A 22 0.78 -7.92 -6.92
N ALA A 23 0.86 -6.86 -7.73
CA ALA A 23 1.41 -6.93 -9.07
C ALA A 23 2.90 -7.33 -9.08
N ALA A 24 3.70 -6.80 -8.15
CA ALA A 24 5.10 -7.19 -8.01
C ALA A 24 5.26 -8.66 -7.60
N GLU A 25 4.43 -9.16 -6.69
CA GLU A 25 4.40 -10.57 -6.27
C GLU A 25 3.96 -11.51 -7.39
N GLU A 26 2.97 -11.12 -8.20
CA GLU A 26 2.53 -11.88 -9.38
C GLU A 26 3.63 -11.92 -10.44
N ALA A 27 4.26 -10.78 -10.74
CA ALA A 27 5.39 -10.72 -11.66
C ALA A 27 6.55 -11.62 -11.18
N LYS A 28 6.81 -11.65 -9.88
CA LYS A 28 7.84 -12.51 -9.29
C LYS A 28 7.50 -13.98 -9.52
N ARG A 29 6.26 -14.39 -9.21
CA ARG A 29 5.78 -15.76 -9.46
C ARG A 29 5.90 -16.15 -10.93
N TYR A 30 5.52 -15.24 -11.83
CA TYR A 30 5.64 -15.46 -13.26
C TYR A 30 7.09 -15.71 -13.70
N ILE A 31 8.04 -14.85 -13.30
CA ILE A 31 9.45 -15.04 -13.69
C ILE A 31 10.06 -16.28 -13.04
N THR A 32 9.66 -16.64 -11.82
CA THR A 32 10.14 -17.87 -11.18
C THR A 32 9.65 -19.11 -11.93
N HIS A 33 8.41 -19.09 -12.42
CA HIS A 33 7.81 -20.24 -13.12
C HIS A 33 8.25 -20.35 -14.59
N HIS A 34 8.40 -19.21 -15.28
CA HIS A 34 8.64 -19.17 -16.73
C HIS A 34 10.03 -18.69 -17.14
N GLY A 35 10.82 -18.13 -16.21
CA GLY A 35 12.14 -17.56 -16.49
C GLY A 35 13.28 -18.57 -16.47
N SER A 36 13.04 -19.87 -16.28
CA SER A 36 14.13 -20.86 -16.33
C SER A 36 14.40 -21.31 -17.77
N PHE A 37 15.64 -21.19 -18.24
CA PHE A 37 16.12 -21.90 -19.43
C PHE A 37 16.85 -23.18 -19.02
N SER A 38 16.57 -24.28 -19.71
CA SER A 38 17.29 -25.54 -19.54
C SER A 38 18.70 -25.42 -20.11
N LEU A 39 19.71 -25.78 -19.31
CA LEU A 39 21.12 -25.81 -19.70
C LEU A 39 21.45 -26.93 -20.69
N HIS A 40 20.52 -27.85 -20.96
CA HIS A 40 20.76 -28.99 -21.84
C HIS A 40 20.76 -28.62 -23.34
N ASP A 41 20.34 -27.40 -23.69
CA ASP A 41 20.42 -26.90 -25.06
C ASP A 41 21.85 -26.45 -25.38
N SER A 42 22.62 -27.41 -25.89
CA SER A 42 24.02 -27.28 -26.32
C SER A 42 24.14 -26.42 -27.58
N GLY A 43 23.74 -25.15 -27.50
CA GLY A 43 23.70 -24.18 -28.60
C GLY A 43 23.93 -22.74 -28.14
N LEU A 44 23.57 -21.75 -28.97
CA LEU A 44 23.71 -20.31 -28.69
C LEU A 44 23.09 -19.91 -27.32
N PHE A 45 22.04 -20.63 -26.90
CA PHE A 45 21.36 -20.50 -25.61
C PHE A 45 22.25 -20.84 -24.41
N GLY A 46 23.14 -21.83 -24.51
CA GLY A 46 24.11 -22.15 -23.46
C GLY A 46 25.11 -21.02 -23.18
N LYS A 47 25.47 -20.24 -24.22
CA LYS A 47 26.33 -19.04 -24.06
C LYS A 47 25.61 -17.87 -23.41
N ALA A 48 24.31 -17.72 -23.65
CA ALA A 48 23.48 -16.65 -23.05
C ALA A 48 23.01 -17.00 -21.62
N ALA A 49 23.01 -18.28 -21.24
CA ALA A 49 22.48 -18.77 -19.96
C ALA A 49 23.07 -18.09 -18.70
N PRO A 50 24.39 -17.76 -18.61
CA PRO A 50 24.92 -17.06 -17.44
C PRO A 50 24.36 -15.63 -17.30
N GLY A 51 24.31 -14.88 -18.40
CA GLY A 51 23.74 -13.53 -18.42
C GLY A 51 22.25 -13.54 -18.07
N HIS A 52 21.51 -14.54 -18.59
CA HIS A 52 20.12 -14.75 -18.24
C HIS A 52 19.91 -14.98 -16.74
N ARG A 53 20.70 -15.87 -16.12
CA ARG A 53 20.63 -16.13 -14.68
C ARG A 53 20.88 -14.87 -13.86
N HIS A 54 21.82 -14.04 -14.29
CA HIS A 54 22.10 -12.76 -13.63
C HIS A 54 20.89 -11.80 -13.72
N VAL A 55 20.29 -11.67 -14.90
CA VAL A 55 19.08 -10.84 -15.09
C VAL A 55 17.92 -11.35 -14.25
N MET A 56 17.66 -12.66 -14.22
CA MET A 56 16.59 -13.25 -13.40
C MET A 56 16.81 -13.00 -11.91
N ALA A 57 18.05 -13.16 -11.42
CA ALA A 57 18.38 -12.85 -10.03
C ALA A 57 18.18 -11.36 -9.71
N ALA A 58 18.57 -10.46 -10.62
CA ALA A 58 18.35 -9.03 -10.45
C ALA A 58 16.86 -8.66 -10.46
N LEU A 59 16.06 -9.28 -11.33
CA LEU A 59 14.60 -9.10 -11.37
C LEU A 59 13.93 -9.61 -10.10
N ASP A 60 14.34 -10.79 -9.61
CA ASP A 60 13.83 -11.34 -8.36
C ASP A 60 14.05 -10.37 -7.19
N LEU A 61 15.29 -9.87 -7.04
CA LEU A 61 15.64 -8.88 -6.01
C LEU A 61 14.88 -7.56 -6.16
N LEU A 62 14.71 -7.08 -7.39
CA LEU A 62 13.99 -5.85 -7.68
C LEU A 62 12.51 -5.96 -7.27
N LEU A 63 11.84 -7.02 -7.71
CA LEU A 63 10.41 -7.24 -7.44
C LEU A 63 10.16 -7.45 -5.94
N ASP A 64 11.06 -8.18 -5.28
CA ASP A 64 11.02 -8.40 -3.84
C ASP A 64 11.21 -7.09 -3.04
N ARG A 65 12.11 -6.20 -3.51
CA ARG A 65 12.27 -4.86 -2.95
C ARG A 65 11.06 -3.98 -3.21
N LEU A 66 10.48 -4.04 -4.41
CA LEU A 66 9.31 -3.25 -4.77
C LEU A 66 8.11 -3.61 -3.91
N ALA A 67 7.82 -4.92 -3.76
CA ALA A 67 6.73 -5.41 -2.91
C ALA A 67 6.88 -4.94 -1.46
N ARG A 68 8.09 -5.05 -0.88
CA ARG A 68 8.34 -4.54 0.48
C ARG A 68 8.16 -3.03 0.61
N LEU A 69 8.62 -2.27 -0.38
CA LEU A 69 8.55 -0.82 -0.34
C LEU A 69 7.10 -0.33 -0.40
N THR A 70 6.30 -0.90 -1.29
CA THR A 70 4.89 -0.55 -1.44
C THR A 70 4.08 -0.99 -0.22
N ASP A 71 4.35 -2.18 0.33
CA ASP A 71 3.74 -2.66 1.59
C ASP A 71 4.02 -1.70 2.76
N THR A 72 5.29 -1.39 3.00
CA THR A 72 5.71 -0.51 4.10
C THR A 72 5.11 0.88 3.96
N SER A 73 5.06 1.40 2.73
CA SER A 73 4.51 2.71 2.44
C SER A 73 2.99 2.75 2.60
N SER A 74 2.29 1.69 2.18
CA SER A 74 0.84 1.53 2.38
C SER A 74 0.50 1.54 3.87
N LEU A 75 1.20 0.74 4.68
CA LEU A 75 1.02 0.69 6.13
C LEU A 75 1.27 2.05 6.80
N ALA A 76 2.33 2.75 6.40
CA ALA A 76 2.62 4.07 6.95
C ALA A 76 1.51 5.08 6.64
N LEU A 77 0.98 5.09 5.42
CA LEU A 77 -0.13 5.98 5.04
C LEU A 77 -1.41 5.68 5.84
N LEU A 78 -1.73 4.40 6.05
CA LEU A 78 -2.87 3.99 6.87
C LEU A 78 -2.72 4.44 8.33
N GLN A 79 -1.51 4.33 8.89
CA GLN A 79 -1.22 4.80 10.25
C GLN A 79 -1.36 6.33 10.36
N VAL A 80 -0.87 7.07 9.37
CA VAL A 80 -0.99 8.53 9.32
C VAL A 80 -2.45 8.95 9.19
N ALA A 81 -3.22 8.31 8.30
CA ALA A 81 -4.65 8.58 8.14
C ALA A 81 -5.41 8.38 9.46
N ALA A 82 -5.19 7.25 10.14
CA ALA A 82 -5.81 6.97 11.43
C ALA A 82 -5.36 7.96 12.54
N GLY A 83 -4.13 8.49 12.45
CA GLY A 83 -3.65 9.53 13.36
C GLY A 83 -4.37 10.86 13.20
N TYR A 84 -4.63 11.29 11.95
CA TYR A 84 -5.39 12.50 11.66
C TYR A 84 -6.86 12.37 12.04
N GLU A 85 -7.53 11.27 11.67
CA GLU A 85 -8.93 11.01 12.04
C GLU A 85 -9.12 11.07 13.57
N ARG A 86 -8.23 10.42 14.32
CA ARG A 86 -8.28 10.47 15.79
C ARG A 86 -8.14 11.90 16.32
N THR A 87 -7.29 12.71 15.70
CA THR A 87 -7.08 14.10 16.11
C THR A 87 -8.31 14.95 15.81
N ASP A 88 -8.93 14.73 14.65
CA ASP A 88 -10.14 15.42 14.23
C ASP A 88 -11.33 15.05 15.13
N ASP A 89 -11.50 13.76 15.44
CA ASP A 89 -12.53 13.28 16.39
C ASP A 89 -12.35 13.88 17.79
N GLN A 90 -11.11 13.96 18.28
CA GLN A 90 -10.81 14.60 19.57
C GLN A 90 -11.05 16.12 19.54
N ALA A 91 -10.79 16.77 18.41
CA ALA A 91 -11.11 18.18 18.25
C ALA A 91 -12.63 18.41 18.25
N ALA A 92 -13.37 17.60 17.49
CA ALA A 92 -14.83 17.63 17.44
C ALA A 92 -15.44 17.39 18.83
N ALA A 93 -14.99 16.36 19.55
CA ALA A 93 -15.47 16.06 20.90
C ALA A 93 -15.23 17.20 21.91
N ARG A 94 -14.10 17.91 21.79
CA ARG A 94 -13.82 19.09 22.63
C ARG A 94 -14.73 20.27 22.30
N ILE A 95 -15.03 20.47 21.02
CA ILE A 95 -15.98 21.48 20.57
C ILE A 95 -17.39 21.14 21.08
N ASP A 96 -17.82 19.89 20.92
CA ASP A 96 -19.11 19.40 21.42
C ASP A 96 -19.25 19.61 22.93
N ALA A 97 -18.20 19.32 23.70
CA ALA A 97 -18.17 19.53 25.15
C ALA A 97 -18.23 21.02 25.56
N SER A 98 -17.91 21.94 24.65
CA SER A 98 -17.96 23.39 24.91
C SER A 98 -19.36 23.98 24.73
N TYR A 99 -20.28 23.25 24.08
CA TYR A 99 -21.64 23.74 23.91
C TYR A 99 -22.47 23.58 25.19
N PRO A 100 -23.31 24.58 25.55
CA PRO A 100 -24.20 24.48 26.69
C PRO A 100 -25.25 23.38 26.47
N ALA A 101 -25.60 22.67 27.54
CA ALA A 101 -26.66 21.68 27.50
C ALA A 101 -28.01 22.37 27.20
N VAL A 102 -28.60 22.09 26.04
CA VAL A 102 -29.94 22.58 25.67
C VAL A 102 -30.98 21.53 26.05
N PRO A 103 -32.05 21.88 26.80
CA PRO A 103 -33.14 20.96 27.08
C PRO A 103 -33.77 20.47 25.77
N ARG A 104 -33.78 19.16 25.54
CA ARG A 104 -34.45 18.58 24.37
C ARG A 104 -35.97 18.62 24.62
N PRO A 105 -36.79 19.15 23.68
CA PRO A 105 -38.24 19.09 23.81
C PRO A 105 -38.71 17.65 23.98
N ALA A 106 -39.60 17.39 24.94
CA ALA A 106 -40.18 16.06 25.11
C ALA A 106 -40.93 15.65 23.83
N PRO A 107 -40.80 14.39 23.36
CA PRO A 107 -41.53 13.94 22.19
C PRO A 107 -43.02 14.04 22.45
N ASN A 108 -43.72 14.84 21.63
CA ASN A 108 -45.16 14.99 21.73
C ASN A 108 -45.82 13.67 21.32
N ARG A 109 -46.59 13.07 22.23
CA ARG A 109 -47.46 11.93 21.94
C ARG A 109 -48.85 12.49 21.71
N ASP A 110 -49.20 12.72 20.45
CA ASP A 110 -50.59 12.84 20.00
C ASP A 110 -51.07 11.45 19.55
#